data_AF-A0A938GE10-F1
#
_entry.id   AF-A0A938GE10-F1
#
_cell.length_a   1.000
_cell.length_b   1.000
_cell.length_c   1.000
_cell.angle_alpha   90.00
_cell.angle_beta   90.00
_cell.angle_gamma   90.00
#
_symmetry.space_group_name_H-M   'P 1'
#
loop_
_entity.id
_entity.type
_entity.pdbx_description
1 polymer ?
#
loop_
_entity_poly.entity_id
_entity_poly.type
_entity_poly.pdbx_seq_one_letter_code
_entity_poly.pdbx_strand_id
1 'polypeptide(L)'
;MAKEQGKVRFIGFSAHTTKAAVEALRSFPFDAVMFPINYVEYFNRGFGKEVLEVAQEKGAGVLAIKPTNAGLPKPGEALKHQWWYRTLEDQEEINIAWRFTLSLPGVVTGFSPAWLDLAEKAITAGYAYRPITQDEIKKLMQMAEGQGSIFKREEDSVALGRHFNSPYPHHPHECGAAMWG
;
A
#
# COMPACT_ATOMS: atom_id res chain seq x y z
N MET A 1 -5.57 -8.62 26.95
CA MET A 1 -5.35 -7.79 25.73
C MET A 1 -6.44 -6.73 25.59
N ALA A 2 -6.23 -5.66 24.80
CA ALA A 2 -7.21 -4.57 24.64
C ALA A 2 -8.60 -5.05 24.14
N LYS A 3 -8.63 -6.12 23.33
CA LYS A 3 -9.85 -6.78 22.83
C LYS A 3 -10.65 -7.44 23.98
N GLU A 4 -9.98 -8.20 24.85
CA GLU A 4 -10.60 -8.84 26.04
C GLU A 4 -11.13 -7.81 27.05
N GLN A 5 -10.48 -6.65 27.15
CA GLN A 5 -10.93 -5.54 27.99
C GLN A 5 -12.06 -4.72 27.35
N GLY A 6 -12.54 -5.08 26.16
CA GLY A 6 -13.60 -4.37 25.44
C GLY A 6 -13.21 -2.99 24.91
N LYS A 7 -11.93 -2.63 24.87
CA LYS A 7 -11.45 -1.30 24.43
C LYS A 7 -11.43 -1.16 22.90
N VAL A 8 -11.25 -2.27 22.19
CA VAL A 8 -11.21 -2.33 20.73
C VAL A 8 -11.97 -3.56 20.23
N ARG A 9 -12.59 -3.44 19.05
CA ARG A 9 -13.29 -4.56 18.39
C ARG A 9 -12.36 -5.42 17.55
N PHE A 10 -11.40 -4.79 16.87
CA PHE A 10 -10.45 -5.42 15.96
C PHE A 10 -9.04 -4.91 16.25
N ILE A 11 -8.04 -5.76 16.03
CA ILE A 11 -6.62 -5.43 16.14
C ILE A 11 -5.98 -5.67 14.77
N GLY A 12 -5.31 -4.65 14.24
CA GLY A 12 -4.56 -4.75 13.01
C GLY A 12 -3.24 -4.02 13.12
N PHE A 13 -2.46 -4.06 12.04
CA PHE A 13 -1.19 -3.35 11.94
C PHE A 13 -1.02 -2.77 10.54
N SER A 14 0.00 -1.92 10.37
CA SER A 14 0.42 -1.43 9.06
C SER A 14 1.88 -1.77 8.81
N ALA A 15 2.23 -1.99 7.54
CA ALA A 15 3.60 -2.29 7.14
C ALA A 15 3.90 -1.71 5.75
N HIS A 16 5.19 -1.46 5.50
CA HIS A 16 5.69 -0.97 4.21
C HIS A 16 6.75 -1.91 3.60
N THR A 17 6.96 -3.09 4.20
CA THR A 17 7.84 -4.13 3.67
C THR A 17 7.16 -5.49 3.73
N THR A 18 7.40 -6.32 2.72
CA THR A 18 6.79 -7.64 2.56
C THR A 18 7.16 -8.53 3.74
N LYS A 19 8.45 -8.55 4.10
CA LYS A 19 8.96 -9.34 5.22
C LYS A 19 8.30 -8.96 6.54
N ALA A 20 8.21 -7.67 6.88
CA ALA A 20 7.59 -7.27 8.14
C ALA A 20 6.09 -7.64 8.20
N ALA A 21 5.38 -7.48 7.08
CA ALA A 21 3.96 -7.84 7.01
C ALA A 21 3.73 -9.35 7.19
N VAL A 22 4.51 -10.17 6.50
CA VAL A 22 4.42 -11.64 6.57
C VAL A 22 4.77 -12.15 7.96
N GLU A 23 5.87 -11.66 8.55
CA GLU A 23 6.27 -12.05 9.91
C GLU A 23 5.21 -11.67 10.94
N ALA A 24 4.62 -10.47 10.85
CA ALA A 24 3.56 -10.04 11.75
C ALA A 24 2.30 -10.90 11.63
N LEU A 25 1.83 -11.16 10.40
CA LEU A 25 0.67 -12.02 10.14
C LEU A 25 0.87 -13.46 10.64
N ARG A 26 2.11 -13.98 10.58
CA ARG A 26 2.44 -15.31 11.09
C ARG A 26 2.56 -15.36 12.61
N SER A 27 2.95 -14.26 13.24
CA SER A 27 3.24 -14.20 14.68
C SER A 27 2.02 -13.93 15.55
N PHE A 28 0.94 -13.37 15.01
CA PHE A 28 -0.26 -13.02 15.77
C PHE A 28 -1.53 -13.06 14.90
N PRO A 29 -2.70 -13.49 15.43
CA PRO A 29 -3.97 -13.49 14.71
C PRO A 29 -4.56 -12.07 14.58
N PHE A 30 -3.96 -11.25 13.73
CA PHE A 30 -4.47 -9.92 13.42
C PHE A 30 -5.77 -10.01 12.60
N ASP A 31 -6.73 -9.13 12.91
CA ASP A 31 -7.98 -9.01 12.17
C ASP A 31 -7.77 -8.32 10.80
N ALA A 32 -6.75 -7.46 10.68
CA ALA A 32 -6.43 -6.76 9.44
C ALA A 32 -4.97 -6.31 9.30
N VAL A 33 -4.52 -6.15 8.06
CA VAL A 33 -3.23 -5.54 7.69
C VAL A 33 -3.46 -4.37 6.72
N MET A 34 -2.89 -3.20 7.03
CA MET A 34 -2.84 -2.07 6.11
C MET A 34 -1.52 -2.07 5.33
N PHE A 35 -1.56 -2.27 4.02
CA PHE A 35 -0.39 -2.48 3.18
C PHE A 35 -0.50 -1.78 1.82
N PRO A 36 0.60 -1.29 1.21
CA PRO A 36 0.53 -0.69 -0.11
C PRO A 36 0.20 -1.74 -1.18
N ILE A 37 -0.95 -1.57 -1.83
CA ILE A 37 -1.41 -2.43 -2.93
C ILE A 37 -1.71 -1.51 -4.10
N ASN A 38 -0.93 -1.63 -5.16
CA ASN A 38 -1.07 -0.83 -6.38
C ASN A 38 -0.46 -1.56 -7.57
N TYR A 39 -0.93 -1.23 -8.77
CA TYR A 39 -0.58 -1.95 -9.98
C TYR A 39 0.92 -1.87 -10.35
N VAL A 40 1.57 -0.71 -10.12
CA VAL A 40 3.00 -0.53 -10.45
C VAL A 40 3.87 -1.53 -9.69
N GLU A 41 3.74 -1.54 -8.37
CA GLU A 41 4.56 -2.38 -7.50
C GLU A 41 4.19 -3.86 -7.64
N TYR A 42 2.89 -4.15 -7.80
CA TYR A 42 2.39 -5.51 -7.98
C TYR A 42 2.90 -6.15 -9.26
N PHE A 43 2.84 -5.45 -10.40
CA PHE A 43 3.25 -6.00 -11.69
C PHE A 43 4.77 -6.00 -11.88
N ASN A 44 5.47 -4.93 -11.49
CA ASN A 44 6.91 -4.84 -11.73
C ASN A 44 7.76 -5.64 -10.74
N ARG A 45 7.27 -5.87 -9.52
CA ARG A 45 8.08 -6.46 -8.44
C ARG A 45 7.40 -7.61 -7.71
N GLY A 46 6.12 -7.86 -7.95
CA GLY A 46 5.33 -8.79 -7.13
C GLY A 46 5.08 -8.29 -5.71
N PHE A 47 5.32 -7.00 -5.43
CA PHE A 47 5.15 -6.43 -4.10
C PHE A 47 3.68 -6.55 -3.65
N GLY A 48 3.48 -7.07 -2.43
CA GLY A 48 2.17 -7.34 -1.86
C GLY A 48 1.55 -8.70 -2.22
N LYS A 49 2.07 -9.47 -3.18
CA LYS A 49 1.51 -10.80 -3.52
C LYS A 49 1.54 -11.76 -2.34
N GLU A 50 2.72 -11.95 -1.74
CA GLU A 50 2.89 -12.81 -0.56
C GLU A 50 2.07 -12.30 0.65
N VAL A 51 1.93 -10.97 0.79
CA VAL A 51 1.11 -10.39 1.86
C VAL A 51 -0.37 -10.72 1.68
N LEU A 52 -0.90 -10.64 0.45
CA LEU A 52 -2.29 -11.02 0.14
C LEU A 52 -2.51 -12.51 0.40
N GLU A 53 -1.59 -13.38 -0.03
CA GLU A 53 -1.65 -14.83 0.19
C GLU A 53 -1.68 -15.16 1.69
N VAL A 54 -0.71 -14.66 2.47
CA VAL A 54 -0.62 -14.93 3.90
C VAL A 54 -1.79 -14.30 4.67
N ALA A 55 -2.26 -13.12 4.27
CA ALA A 55 -3.44 -12.51 4.89
C ALA A 55 -4.69 -13.38 4.68
N GLN A 56 -4.87 -13.93 3.47
CA GLN A 56 -5.96 -14.86 3.17
C GLN A 56 -5.86 -16.14 4.01
N GLU A 57 -4.67 -16.74 4.10
CA GLU A 57 -4.43 -17.93 4.94
C GLU A 57 -4.75 -17.69 6.42
N LYS A 58 -4.47 -16.48 6.91
CA LYS A 58 -4.69 -16.08 8.31
C LYS A 58 -6.08 -15.52 8.58
N GLY A 59 -6.92 -15.37 7.55
CA GLY A 59 -8.25 -14.77 7.68
C GLY A 59 -8.22 -13.27 8.02
N ALA A 60 -7.13 -12.57 7.71
CA ALA A 60 -6.99 -11.13 7.94
C ALA A 60 -7.48 -10.33 6.72
N GLY A 61 -8.23 -9.25 6.97
CA GLY A 61 -8.61 -8.30 5.92
C GLY A 61 -7.44 -7.42 5.48
N VAL A 62 -7.34 -7.13 4.19
CA VAL A 62 -6.30 -6.23 3.65
C VAL A 62 -6.89 -4.85 3.39
N LEU A 63 -6.31 -3.84 4.03
CA LEU A 63 -6.64 -2.43 3.85
C LEU A 63 -5.60 -1.81 2.91
N ALA A 64 -5.96 -1.62 1.64
CA ALA A 64 -5.02 -1.16 0.62
C ALA A 64 -4.70 0.34 0.76
N ILE A 65 -3.42 0.70 0.82
CA ILE A 65 -3.01 2.11 0.68
C ILE A 65 -2.35 2.36 -0.66
N LYS A 66 -2.47 3.61 -1.13
CA LYS A 66 -1.88 4.10 -2.39
C LYS A 66 -2.33 3.33 -3.66
N PRO A 67 -3.63 2.99 -3.82
CA PRO A 67 -4.11 2.23 -4.97
C PRO A 67 -3.82 2.92 -6.31
N THR A 68 -3.74 4.25 -6.31
CA THR A 68 -3.47 5.10 -7.48
C THR A 68 -2.00 5.48 -7.65
N ASN A 69 -1.07 4.81 -6.96
CA ASN A 69 0.37 5.03 -7.17
C ASN A 69 0.76 4.78 -8.64
N ALA A 70 1.49 5.73 -9.21
CA ALA A 70 2.03 5.71 -10.58
C ALA A 70 3.58 5.75 -10.61
N GLY A 71 4.23 5.46 -9.48
CA GLY A 71 5.68 5.33 -9.37
C GLY A 71 6.42 6.62 -9.00
N LEU A 72 7.76 6.56 -9.07
CA LEU A 72 8.62 7.71 -8.81
C LEU A 72 8.49 8.82 -9.87
N PRO A 73 8.62 10.10 -9.49
CA PRO A 73 8.78 11.22 -10.42
C PRO A 73 9.95 10.98 -11.37
N LYS A 74 9.79 11.31 -12.65
CA LYS A 74 10.90 11.34 -13.59
C LYS A 74 11.78 12.58 -13.30
N PRO A 75 13.08 12.56 -13.62
CA PRO A 75 13.93 13.73 -13.46
C PRO A 75 13.35 14.95 -14.18
N GLY A 76 13.14 16.04 -13.44
CA GLY A 76 12.57 17.30 -13.96
C GLY A 76 11.06 17.31 -14.15
N GLU A 77 10.34 16.24 -13.79
CA GLU A 77 8.87 16.22 -13.85
C GLU A 77 8.26 17.08 -12.75
N ALA A 78 7.45 18.07 -13.14
CA ALA A 78 6.64 18.84 -12.21
C ALA A 78 5.40 18.04 -11.81
N LEU A 79 5.20 17.84 -10.52
CA LEU A 79 3.99 17.25 -9.98
C LEU A 79 2.94 18.34 -9.75
N LYS A 80 1.68 18.06 -10.10
CA LYS A 80 0.55 18.96 -9.81
C LYS A 80 0.40 19.21 -8.30
N HIS A 81 0.63 18.15 -7.51
CA HIS A 81 0.55 18.18 -6.06
C HIS A 81 1.94 18.07 -5.44
N GLN A 82 2.20 18.83 -4.37
CA GLN A 82 3.46 18.76 -3.61
C GLN A 82 3.50 17.45 -2.80
N TRP A 83 4.01 16.40 -3.42
CA TRP A 83 4.02 15.05 -2.87
C TRP A 83 5.27 14.27 -3.33
N TRP A 84 5.60 13.16 -2.67
CA TRP A 84 6.87 12.45 -2.87
C TRP A 84 6.80 11.31 -3.89
N TYR A 85 5.63 11.05 -4.48
CA TYR A 85 5.43 10.07 -5.56
C TYR A 85 4.36 10.55 -6.56
N ARG A 86 4.35 9.98 -7.77
CA ARG A 86 3.33 10.26 -8.80
C ARG A 86 2.06 9.48 -8.51
N THR A 87 0.91 10.13 -8.57
CA THR A 87 -0.40 9.46 -8.49
C THR A 87 -1.15 9.64 -9.79
N LEU A 88 -1.98 8.68 -10.15
CA LEU A 88 -2.93 8.83 -11.25
C LEU A 88 -3.84 10.02 -10.97
N GLU A 89 -4.13 10.79 -12.02
CA GLU A 89 -5.02 11.94 -11.96
C GLU A 89 -6.19 11.85 -12.94
N ASP A 90 -6.06 11.07 -14.01
CA ASP A 90 -7.17 10.83 -14.95
C ASP A 90 -8.25 9.94 -14.31
N GLN A 91 -9.52 10.26 -14.54
CA GLN A 91 -10.62 9.52 -13.91
C GLN A 91 -10.68 8.06 -14.39
N GLU A 92 -10.44 7.80 -15.68
CA GLU A 92 -10.50 6.43 -16.20
C GLU A 92 -9.32 5.60 -15.70
N GLU A 93 -8.13 6.19 -15.60
CA GLU A 93 -6.97 5.54 -14.98
C GLU A 93 -7.20 5.24 -13.48
N ILE A 94 -7.77 6.19 -12.75
CA ILE A 94 -8.16 5.98 -11.34
C ILE A 94 -9.20 4.86 -11.25
N ASN A 95 -10.23 4.86 -12.10
CA ASN A 95 -11.26 3.81 -12.13
C ASN A 95 -10.62 2.42 -12.25
N ILE A 96 -9.74 2.22 -13.24
CA ILE A 96 -9.11 0.90 -13.46
C ILE A 96 -8.18 0.50 -12.30
N ALA A 97 -7.46 1.44 -11.69
CA ALA A 97 -6.57 1.17 -10.56
C ALA A 97 -7.35 0.75 -9.30
N TRP A 98 -8.50 1.38 -9.04
CA TRP A 98 -9.41 0.97 -7.96
C TRP A 98 -10.07 -0.37 -8.25
N ARG A 99 -10.54 -0.61 -9.48
CA ARG A 99 -11.08 -1.92 -9.88
C ARG A 99 -10.06 -3.03 -9.68
N PHE A 100 -8.81 -2.81 -10.10
CA PHE A 100 -7.70 -3.74 -9.86
C PHE A 100 -7.56 -4.04 -8.38
N THR A 101 -7.36 -2.99 -7.58
CA THR A 101 -7.05 -3.12 -6.15
C THR A 101 -8.17 -3.84 -5.38
N LEU A 102 -9.43 -3.46 -5.64
CA LEU A 102 -10.59 -4.05 -4.97
C LEU A 102 -10.99 -5.43 -5.53
N SER A 103 -10.46 -5.83 -6.68
CA SER A 103 -10.65 -7.20 -7.22
C SER A 103 -9.65 -8.21 -6.66
N LEU A 104 -8.61 -7.78 -5.94
CA LEU A 104 -7.63 -8.68 -5.36
C LEU A 104 -8.22 -9.42 -4.14
N PRO A 105 -7.99 -10.75 -4.01
CA PRO A 105 -8.48 -11.52 -2.87
C PRO A 105 -8.05 -10.92 -1.52
N GLY A 106 -8.99 -10.82 -0.58
CA GLY A 106 -8.73 -10.33 0.77
C GLY A 106 -8.69 -8.80 0.92
N VAL A 107 -8.66 -8.03 -0.17
CA VAL A 107 -8.76 -6.55 -0.09
C VAL A 107 -10.19 -6.15 0.24
N VAL A 108 -10.38 -5.48 1.37
CA VAL A 108 -11.72 -5.08 1.85
C VAL A 108 -12.01 -3.60 1.65
N THR A 109 -10.97 -2.78 1.51
CA THR A 109 -11.08 -1.34 1.23
C THR A 109 -9.75 -0.80 0.70
N GLY A 110 -9.78 0.40 0.13
CA GLY A 110 -8.60 1.16 -0.21
C GLY A 110 -8.66 2.61 0.26
N PHE A 111 -7.51 3.28 0.35
CA PHE A 111 -7.40 4.68 0.74
C PHE A 111 -6.76 5.53 -0.36
N SER A 112 -7.48 6.55 -0.83
CA SER A 112 -6.94 7.54 -1.77
C SER A 112 -5.87 8.42 -1.12
N PRO A 113 -5.04 9.10 -1.92
CA PRO A 113 -4.31 10.27 -1.45
C PRO A 113 -5.27 11.31 -0.85
N ALA A 114 -4.77 12.10 0.11
CA ALA A 114 -5.57 13.07 0.87
C ALA A 114 -5.81 14.42 0.15
N TRP A 115 -5.57 14.48 -1.16
CA TRP A 115 -5.90 15.65 -1.98
C TRP A 115 -7.38 15.60 -2.35
N LEU A 116 -8.11 16.70 -2.17
CA LEU A 116 -9.58 16.72 -2.31
C LEU A 116 -10.03 16.29 -3.71
N ASP A 117 -9.37 16.77 -4.76
CA ASP A 117 -9.70 16.40 -6.15
C ASP A 117 -9.47 14.90 -6.41
N LEU A 118 -8.43 14.30 -5.84
CA LEU A 118 -8.16 12.87 -5.96
C LEU A 118 -9.09 12.02 -5.09
N ALA A 119 -9.47 12.51 -3.90
CA ALA A 119 -10.42 11.86 -3.03
C ALA A 119 -11.81 11.81 -3.66
N GLU A 120 -12.27 12.89 -4.29
CA GLU A 120 -13.52 12.94 -5.05
C GLU A 120 -13.51 11.91 -6.20
N LYS A 121 -12.42 11.85 -6.99
CA LYS A 121 -12.27 10.87 -8.07
C LYS A 121 -12.26 9.43 -7.57
N ALA A 122 -11.67 9.17 -6.40
CA ALA A 122 -11.69 7.86 -5.76
C ALA A 122 -13.10 7.47 -5.29
N ILE A 123 -13.87 8.41 -4.75
CA ILE A 123 -15.29 8.19 -4.41
C ILE A 123 -16.08 7.84 -5.67
N THR A 124 -15.90 8.60 -6.76
CA THR A 124 -16.52 8.29 -8.06
C THR A 124 -16.14 6.89 -8.55
N ALA A 125 -14.87 6.52 -8.47
CA ALA A 125 -14.40 5.19 -8.85
C ALA A 125 -15.02 4.07 -7.99
N GLY A 126 -15.18 4.30 -6.69
CA GLY A 126 -15.85 3.39 -5.77
C GLY A 126 -17.32 3.16 -6.12
N TYR A 127 -18.07 4.23 -6.43
CA TYR A 127 -19.47 4.11 -6.89
C TYR A 127 -19.58 3.39 -8.25
N ALA A 128 -18.59 3.57 -9.14
CA ALA A 128 -18.53 2.93 -10.45
C ALA A 128 -17.80 1.57 -10.43
N TYR A 129 -17.63 0.97 -9.24
CA TYR A 129 -16.91 -0.28 -9.10
C TYR A 129 -17.62 -1.42 -9.83
N ARG A 130 -16.81 -2.17 -10.56
CA ARG A 130 -17.10 -3.50 -11.07
C ARG A 130 -15.78 -4.29 -11.05
N PRO A 131 -15.83 -5.63 -11.04
CA PRO A 131 -14.62 -6.42 -11.19
C PRO A 131 -13.79 -5.97 -12.41
N ILE A 132 -12.47 -5.97 -12.25
CA ILE A 132 -11.55 -5.60 -13.32
C ILE A 132 -11.62 -6.60 -14.48
N THR A 133 -11.49 -6.13 -15.72
CA THR A 133 -11.43 -6.98 -16.91
C THR A 133 -9.99 -7.35 -17.29
N GLN A 134 -9.83 -8.36 -18.13
CA GLN A 134 -8.52 -8.75 -18.65
C GLN A 134 -7.86 -7.65 -19.49
N ASP A 135 -8.63 -6.85 -20.22
CA ASP A 135 -8.08 -5.74 -21.00
C ASP A 135 -7.65 -4.57 -20.10
N GLU A 136 -8.37 -4.31 -19.01
CA GLU A 136 -7.95 -3.34 -17.98
C GLU A 136 -6.66 -3.81 -17.28
N ILE A 137 -6.51 -5.12 -17.00
CA ILE A 137 -5.26 -5.69 -16.48
C ILE A 137 -4.11 -5.45 -17.47
N LYS A 138 -4.28 -5.74 -18.76
CA LYS A 138 -3.26 -5.49 -19.79
C LYS A 138 -2.88 -4.01 -19.86
N LYS A 139 -3.87 -3.10 -19.79
CA LYS A 139 -3.63 -1.65 -19.75
C LYS A 139 -2.78 -1.26 -18.54
N LEU A 140 -3.09 -1.77 -17.35
CA LEU A 140 -2.30 -1.49 -16.15
C LEU A 140 -0.87 -2.06 -16.24
N MET A 141 -0.68 -3.25 -16.82
CA MET A 141 0.65 -3.80 -17.06
C MET A 141 1.48 -2.89 -17.97
N GLN A 142 0.89 -2.37 -19.05
CA GLN A 142 1.54 -1.41 -19.95
C GLN A 142 1.86 -0.10 -19.24
N MET A 143 0.94 0.43 -18.42
CA MET A 143 1.17 1.64 -17.64
C MET A 143 2.28 1.46 -16.58
N ALA A 144 2.41 0.26 -16.01
CA ALA A 144 3.44 -0.06 -15.03
C ALA A 144 4.83 -0.16 -15.65
N GLU A 145 4.93 -0.51 -16.93
CA GLU A 145 6.21 -0.70 -17.61
C GLU A 145 7.09 0.57 -17.51
N GLY A 146 8.35 0.37 -17.11
CA GLY A 146 9.32 1.45 -16.93
C GLY A 146 9.07 2.39 -15.75
N GLN A 147 8.02 2.19 -14.94
CA GLN A 147 7.79 3.02 -13.74
C GLN A 147 8.73 2.62 -12.59
N GLY A 148 9.30 3.64 -11.94
CA GLY A 148 10.16 3.46 -10.77
C GLY A 148 9.38 3.09 -9.51
N SER A 149 9.95 2.22 -8.68
CA SER A 149 9.34 1.78 -7.43
C SER A 149 9.58 2.76 -6.29
N ILE A 150 8.54 2.98 -5.48
CA ILE A 150 8.56 3.81 -4.28
C ILE A 150 8.84 3.01 -3.00
N PHE A 151 8.95 1.67 -3.11
CA PHE A 151 9.23 0.76 -1.98
C PHE A 151 10.50 -0.06 -2.14
N LYS A 152 11.19 0.04 -3.28
CA LYS A 152 12.43 -0.71 -3.54
C LYS A 152 13.48 -0.47 -2.45
N ARG A 153 13.65 0.78 -2.01
CA ARG A 153 14.65 1.14 -1.00
C ARG A 153 14.39 0.44 0.33
N GLU A 154 13.14 0.45 0.79
CA GLU A 154 12.70 -0.14 2.05
C GLU A 154 12.85 -1.66 2.00
N GLU A 155 12.42 -2.31 0.92
CA GLU A 155 12.57 -3.76 0.72
C GLU A 155 14.04 -4.18 0.69
N ASP A 156 14.90 -3.45 -0.04
CA ASP A 156 16.33 -3.74 -0.11
C ASP A 156 17.02 -3.55 1.26
N SER A 157 16.62 -2.53 2.03
CA SER A 157 17.20 -2.28 3.37
C SER A 157 16.94 -3.44 4.32
N VAL A 158 15.71 -3.98 4.31
CA VAL A 158 15.32 -5.13 5.13
C VAL A 158 16.00 -6.41 4.66
N ALA A 159 16.14 -6.61 3.35
CA ALA A 159 16.84 -7.76 2.78
C ALA A 159 18.34 -7.78 3.16
N LEU A 160 18.97 -6.61 3.21
CA LEU A 160 20.39 -6.45 3.56
C LEU A 160 20.66 -6.42 5.07
N GLY A 161 19.64 -6.58 5.92
CA GLY A 161 19.78 -6.52 7.38
C GLY A 161 20.26 -5.16 7.90
N ARG A 162 20.10 -4.08 7.12
CA ARG A 162 20.51 -2.74 7.53
C ARG A 162 19.49 -2.17 8.50
N HIS A 163 19.96 -1.69 9.66
CA HIS A 163 19.12 -0.99 10.63
C HIS A 163 18.49 0.25 9.98
N PHE A 164 17.18 0.40 10.19
CA PHE A 164 16.42 1.56 9.75
C PHE A 164 16.88 2.77 10.56
N ASN A 165 17.66 3.67 9.96
CA ASN A 165 17.74 5.03 10.50
C ASN A 165 16.38 5.68 10.22
N SER A 166 15.76 6.26 11.26
CA SER A 166 14.48 6.94 11.13
C SER A 166 14.50 7.90 9.94
N PRO A 167 13.45 7.91 9.09
CA PRO A 167 13.32 8.91 8.03
C PRO A 167 13.09 10.33 8.57
N TYR A 168 12.89 10.48 9.89
CA TYR A 168 12.65 11.76 10.57
C TYR A 168 13.63 11.95 11.74
N PRO A 169 14.94 12.12 11.49
CA PRO A 169 16.00 12.11 12.52
C PRO A 169 15.91 13.22 13.60
N HIS A 170 14.85 14.02 13.59
CA HIS A 170 14.67 15.19 14.45
C HIS A 170 13.30 15.23 15.17
N HIS A 171 12.50 14.16 15.13
CA HIS A 171 11.15 14.19 15.72
C HIS A 171 11.15 13.76 17.21
N PRO A 172 10.65 14.58 18.15
CA PRO A 172 10.80 14.36 19.60
C PRO A 172 9.95 13.23 20.21
N HIS A 173 9.24 12.44 19.40
CA HIS A 173 8.33 11.38 19.85
C HIS A 173 8.68 10.00 19.28
N GLU A 174 9.93 9.79 18.88
CA GLU A 174 10.38 8.49 18.38
C GLU A 174 10.39 7.42 19.48
N CYS A 175 9.69 6.31 19.21
CA CYS A 175 9.91 5.05 19.90
C CYS A 175 11.05 4.34 19.17
N GLY A 176 12.26 4.39 19.71
CA GLY A 176 13.45 3.78 19.10
C GLY A 176 14.79 4.21 19.70
N ALA A 177 14.84 5.33 20.40
CA ALA A 177 16.03 5.75 21.12
C ALA A 177 16.03 5.18 22.56
N ALA A 178 16.84 4.15 22.77
CA ALA A 178 17.46 3.75 24.03
C ALA A 178 16.54 3.55 25.27
N MET A 179 16.15 2.30 25.54
CA MET A 179 15.80 1.85 26.90
C MET A 179 16.30 0.43 27.22
N TRP A 180 17.46 0.06 26.68
CA TRP A 180 18.23 -1.10 27.17
C TRP A 180 19.71 -0.77 27.09
N GLY A 181 20.20 -0.10 28.14
CA GLY A 181 21.60 0.14 28.46
C GLY A 181 21.73 0.20 29.97
#